data_AF-A0A349F9J4-F1
#
_entry.id   AF-A0A349F9J4-F1
#
_cell.length_a   1.000
_cell.length_b   1.000
_cell.length_c   1.000
_cell.angle_alpha   90.00
_cell.angle_beta   90.00
_cell.angle_gamma   90.00
#
_symmetry.space_group_name_H-M   'P 1'
#
loop_
_entity.id
_entity.type
_entity.pdbx_description
1 polymer ?
#
loop_
_entity_poly.entity_id
_entity_poly.type
_entity_poly.pdbx_seq_one_letter_code
_entity_poly.pdbx_strand_id
1 'polypeptide(L)'
;MIIKLSYLGLLPFILLPFGLLAPNLIAPAYLVQVYTVYSVCIAAFMAGTLWGREVDKPSAKPYMLLITNGITLCIFAFALIAEARIIGALIGLVLAHLVNFLCERNKSNIRYYQLRKALTIGVVSGHCLLILLIVWSPAFD
;
A
#
# COMPACT_ATOMS: atom_id res chain seq x y z
N MET A 1 18.94 9.56 8.52
CA MET A 1 17.68 10.32 8.38
C MET A 1 16.71 9.66 7.40
N ILE A 2 17.06 9.53 6.11
CA ILE A 2 16.19 8.99 5.05
C ILE A 2 15.58 7.62 5.39
N ILE A 3 16.40 6.65 5.83
CA ILE A 3 15.92 5.31 6.21
C ILE A 3 14.88 5.36 7.33
N LYS A 4 15.12 6.18 8.36
CA LYS A 4 14.19 6.32 9.50
C LYS A 4 12.85 6.87 9.03
N LEU A 5 12.87 7.89 8.18
CA LEU A 5 11.65 8.49 7.60
C LEU A 5 10.88 7.48 6.73
N SER A 6 11.58 6.62 5.98
CA SER A 6 10.90 5.58 5.19
C SER A 6 10.17 4.55 6.07
N TYR A 7 10.75 4.17 7.21
CA TYR A 7 10.09 3.26 8.16
C TYR A 7 8.93 3.90 8.91
N LEU A 8 8.92 5.23 9.12
CA LEU A 8 7.76 5.92 9.69
C LEU A 8 6.52 5.75 8.80
N GLY A 9 6.70 5.60 7.49
CA GLY A 9 5.62 5.28 6.57
C GLY A 9 4.92 3.95 6.85
N LEU A 10 5.53 3.04 7.62
CA LEU A 10 4.91 1.77 8.04
C LEU A 10 4.00 1.91 9.27
N LEU A 11 4.04 3.03 10.00
CA LEU A 11 3.33 3.16 11.27
C LEU A 11 1.84 2.83 11.15
N PRO A 12 1.06 3.36 10.19
CA PRO A 12 -0.36 3.02 10.09
C PRO A 12 -0.62 1.56 9.70
N PHE A 13 0.27 0.96 8.91
CA PHE A 13 0.18 -0.47 8.54
C PHE A 13 0.39 -1.41 9.73
N ILE A 14 1.13 -0.95 10.74
CA ILE A 14 1.41 -1.72 11.95
C ILE A 14 0.37 -1.42 13.03
N LEU A 15 0.11 -0.14 13.33
CA LEU A 15 -0.66 0.27 14.51
C LEU A 15 -2.17 0.11 14.35
N LEU A 16 -2.72 0.47 13.18
CA LEU A 16 -4.18 0.48 12.99
C LEU A 16 -4.81 -0.91 13.07
N PRO A 17 -4.21 -2.00 12.54
CA PRO A 17 -4.76 -3.34 12.74
C PRO A 17 -4.93 -3.71 14.22
N PHE A 18 -3.97 -3.39 15.09
CA PHE A 18 -4.09 -3.67 16.53
C PHE A 18 -5.23 -2.89 17.20
N GLY A 19 -5.65 -1.76 16.63
CA GLY A 19 -6.83 -1.03 17.10
C GLY A 19 -8.11 -1.86 17.07
N LEU A 20 -8.20 -2.85 16.16
CA LEU A 20 -9.35 -3.76 16.09
C LEU A 20 -9.46 -4.70 17.30
N LEU A 21 -8.38 -4.85 18.09
CA LEU A 21 -8.40 -5.60 19.34
C LEU A 21 -9.03 -4.82 20.51
N ALA A 22 -9.29 -3.52 20.32
CA ALA A 22 -9.88 -2.65 21.34
C ALA A 22 -11.07 -1.85 20.76
N PRO A 23 -12.17 -2.53 20.34
CA PRO A 23 -13.30 -1.89 19.65
C PRO A 23 -14.03 -0.83 20.49
N ASN A 24 -13.86 -0.84 21.81
CA ASN A 24 -14.45 0.15 22.72
C ASN A 24 -13.76 1.53 22.66
N LEU A 25 -12.54 1.61 22.12
CA LEU A 25 -11.79 2.87 22.02
C LEU A 25 -12.08 3.62 20.71
N ILE A 26 -12.13 2.89 19.60
CA ILE A 26 -12.33 3.45 18.26
C ILE A 26 -13.20 2.48 17.47
N ALA A 27 -14.20 3.04 16.76
CA ALA A 27 -15.09 2.26 15.91
C ALA A 27 -14.29 1.44 14.87
N PRO A 28 -14.50 0.11 14.77
CA PRO A 28 -13.78 -0.75 13.83
C PRO A 28 -13.87 -0.28 12.37
N ALA A 29 -15.06 0.15 11.93
CA ALA A 29 -15.27 0.68 10.58
C ALA A 29 -14.39 1.91 10.29
N TYR A 30 -14.23 2.81 11.26
CA TYR A 30 -13.38 3.98 11.11
C TYR A 30 -11.89 3.61 11.02
N LEU A 31 -11.41 2.67 11.83
CA LEU A 31 -10.04 2.16 11.75
C LEU A 31 -9.73 1.56 10.36
N VAL A 32 -10.65 0.75 9.85
CA VAL A 32 -10.53 0.13 8.51
C VAL A 32 -10.56 1.19 7.41
N GLN A 33 -11.41 2.21 7.53
CA GLN A 33 -11.46 3.32 6.59
C GLN A 33 -10.14 4.10 6.57
N VAL A 34 -9.64 4.52 7.74
CA VAL A 34 -8.38 5.28 7.85
C VAL A 34 -7.20 4.46 7.32
N TYR A 35 -7.13 3.17 7.65
CA TYR A 35 -6.11 2.27 7.11
C TYR A 35 -6.18 2.22 5.58
N THR A 36 -7.38 2.03 5.03
CA THR A 36 -7.59 1.89 3.58
C THR A 36 -7.17 3.16 2.84
N VAL A 37 -7.61 4.33 3.33
CA VAL A 37 -7.23 5.63 2.76
C VAL A 37 -5.71 5.80 2.78
N TYR A 38 -5.07 5.49 3.91
CA TYR A 38 -3.61 5.57 4.00
C TYR A 38 -2.90 4.64 3.01
N SER A 39 -3.39 3.40 2.87
CA SER A 39 -2.84 2.44 1.91
C SER A 39 -2.96 2.92 0.46
N VAL A 40 -4.12 3.48 0.10
CA VAL A 40 -4.36 4.12 -1.20
C VAL A 40 -3.35 5.24 -1.45
N CYS A 41 -3.16 6.15 -0.49
CA CYS A 41 -2.19 7.24 -0.60
C CYS A 41 -0.76 6.73 -0.83
N ILE A 42 -0.30 5.74 -0.06
CA ILE A 42 1.04 5.18 -0.21
C ILE A 42 1.19 4.45 -1.55
N ALA A 43 0.19 3.68 -1.98
CA ALA A 43 0.24 2.96 -3.25
C ALA A 43 0.31 3.95 -4.44
N ALA A 44 -0.50 5.01 -4.41
CA ALA A 44 -0.53 6.05 -5.45
C ALA A 44 0.77 6.87 -5.45
N PHE A 45 1.27 7.25 -4.27
CA PHE A 45 2.58 7.89 -4.13
C PHE A 45 3.69 7.04 -4.76
N MET A 46 3.71 5.73 -4.48
CA MET A 46 4.71 4.84 -5.06
C MET A 46 4.60 4.78 -6.60
N ALA A 47 3.40 4.65 -7.15
CA ALA A 47 3.19 4.67 -8.60
C ALA A 47 3.66 6.00 -9.22
N GLY A 48 3.35 7.13 -8.57
CA GLY A 48 3.82 8.46 -8.97
C GLY A 48 5.34 8.60 -8.93
N THR A 49 6.01 8.05 -7.91
CA THR A 49 7.49 8.07 -7.83
C THR A 49 8.13 7.26 -8.96
N LEU A 50 7.53 6.14 -9.38
CA LEU A 50 8.00 5.37 -10.52
C LEU A 50 7.80 6.12 -11.84
N TRP A 51 6.65 6.79 -12.00
CA TRP A 51 6.36 7.62 -13.16
C TRP A 51 7.38 8.76 -13.28
N GLY A 52 7.58 9.55 -12.22
CA GLY A 52 8.51 10.69 -12.23
C GLY A 52 9.94 10.26 -12.55
N ARG A 53 10.41 9.18 -11.92
CA ARG A 53 11.75 8.62 -12.19
C ARG A 53 11.93 8.08 -13.60
N GLU A 54 10.86 7.70 -14.30
CA GLU A 54 10.93 7.29 -15.70
C GLU A 54 10.94 8.48 -16.65
N VAL A 55 10.19 9.55 -16.34
CA VAL A 55 10.19 10.81 -17.10
C VAL A 55 11.56 11.49 -17.08
N ASP A 56 12.25 11.46 -15.94
CA ASP A 56 13.58 12.08 -15.80
C ASP A 56 14.71 11.32 -16.54
N LYS A 57 14.41 10.18 -17.20
CA LYS A 57 15.42 9.41 -17.94
C LYS A 57 15.66 10.00 -19.32
N PRO A 58 16.92 10.03 -19.80
CA PRO A 58 17.24 10.41 -21.18
C PRO A 58 16.51 9.56 -22.24
N SER A 59 16.20 8.30 -21.92
CA SER A 59 15.46 7.36 -22.76
C SER A 59 14.28 6.76 -22.01
N ALA A 60 13.33 7.64 -21.62
CA ALA A 60 12.07 7.24 -20.99
C ALA A 60 11.33 6.19 -21.84
N LYS A 61 10.83 5.14 -21.20
CA LYS A 61 10.09 4.08 -21.89
C LYS A 61 8.58 4.33 -21.77
N PRO A 62 7.86 4.61 -22.88
CA PRO A 62 6.44 4.97 -22.84
C PRO A 62 5.56 3.93 -22.14
N TYR A 63 5.86 2.65 -22.30
CA TYR A 63 5.09 1.58 -21.67
C TYR A 63 5.19 1.58 -20.14
N MET A 64 6.30 2.05 -19.54
CA MET A 64 6.42 2.17 -18.09
C MET A 64 5.52 3.28 -17.56
N LEU A 65 5.43 4.41 -18.28
CA LEU A 65 4.51 5.50 -17.94
C LEU A 65 3.05 5.01 -18.00
N LEU A 66 2.70 4.23 -19.03
CA LEU A 66 1.38 3.61 -19.15
C LEU A 66 1.10 2.65 -17.97
N ILE A 67 2.06 1.80 -17.61
CA ILE A 67 1.92 0.88 -16.46
C ILE A 67 1.67 1.65 -15.17
N THR A 68 2.44 2.69 -14.88
CA THR A 68 2.28 3.47 -13.63
C THR A 68 0.94 4.22 -13.57
N ASN A 69 0.42 4.68 -14.70
CA ASN A 69 -0.93 5.22 -14.78
C ASN A 69 -1.99 4.14 -14.56
N GLY A 70 -1.83 2.97 -15.19
CA GLY A 70 -2.71 1.82 -14.98
C GLY A 70 -2.78 1.40 -13.50
N ILE A 71 -1.63 1.31 -12.82
CA ILE A 71 -1.56 1.02 -11.37
C ILE A 71 -2.34 2.07 -10.58
N THR A 72 -2.17 3.36 -10.89
CA THR A 72 -2.87 4.46 -10.22
C THR A 72 -4.39 4.36 -10.39
N LEU A 73 -4.87 4.05 -11.61
CA LEU A 73 -6.28 3.84 -11.88
C LEU A 73 -6.84 2.61 -11.15
N CYS A 74 -6.08 1.51 -11.06
CA CYS A 74 -6.48 0.35 -10.27
C CYS A 74 -6.58 0.69 -8.77
N ILE A 75 -5.62 1.43 -8.22
CA ILE A 75 -5.66 1.90 -6.82
C ILE A 75 -6.91 2.76 -6.58
N PHE A 76 -7.22 3.67 -7.50
CA PHE A 76 -8.42 4.49 -7.43
C PHE A 76 -9.70 3.63 -7.48
N ALA A 77 -9.77 2.64 -8.37
CA ALA A 77 -10.89 1.70 -8.42
C ALA A 77 -11.03 0.91 -7.11
N PHE A 78 -9.93 0.44 -6.51
CA PHE A 78 -9.96 -0.24 -5.21
C PHE A 78 -10.46 0.67 -4.09
N ALA A 79 -10.12 1.96 -4.10
CA ALA A 79 -10.67 2.93 -3.17
C ALA A 79 -12.20 3.07 -3.31
N LEU A 80 -12.71 3.13 -4.54
CA LEU A 80 -14.15 3.27 -4.80
C LEU A 80 -14.96 2.05 -4.37
N ILE A 81 -14.42 0.83 -4.52
CA ILE A 81 -15.15 -0.39 -4.14
C ILE A 81 -14.96 -0.78 -2.67
N ALA A 82 -14.09 -0.08 -1.92
CA ALA A 82 -13.71 -0.47 -0.57
C ALA A 82 -14.89 -0.54 0.41
N GLU A 83 -15.88 0.33 0.26
CA GLU A 83 -17.08 0.35 1.09
C GLU A 83 -17.94 -0.90 0.86
N ALA A 84 -18.13 -1.31 -0.40
CA ALA A 84 -18.96 -2.46 -0.74
C ALA A 84 -18.24 -3.81 -0.64
N ARG A 85 -16.91 -3.83 -0.83
CA ARG A 85 -16.08 -5.03 -1.00
C ARG A 85 -14.70 -4.85 -0.36
N ILE A 86 -14.66 -4.57 0.95
CA ILE A 86 -13.43 -4.24 1.68
C ILE A 86 -12.32 -5.28 1.54
N ILE A 87 -12.60 -6.57 1.69
CA ILE A 87 -11.57 -7.63 1.56
C ILE A 87 -11.00 -7.64 0.14
N GLY A 88 -11.85 -7.53 -0.88
CA GLY A 88 -11.43 -7.45 -2.27
C GLY A 88 -10.58 -6.22 -2.56
N ALA A 89 -10.95 -5.06 -2.02
CA ALA A 89 -10.18 -3.83 -2.11
C ALA A 89 -8.81 -3.95 -1.45
N LEU A 90 -8.73 -4.51 -0.25
CA LEU A 90 -7.46 -4.72 0.47
C LEU A 90 -6.53 -5.69 -0.26
N ILE A 91 -7.06 -6.78 -0.84
CA ILE A 91 -6.29 -7.68 -1.71
C ILE A 91 -5.80 -6.94 -2.95
N GLY A 92 -6.66 -6.13 -3.58
CA GLY A 92 -6.29 -5.29 -4.72
C GLY A 92 -5.15 -4.32 -4.39
N LEU A 93 -5.19 -3.70 -3.21
CA LEU A 93 -4.13 -2.81 -2.73
C LEU A 93 -2.82 -3.57 -2.47
N VAL A 94 -2.86 -4.79 -1.92
CA VAL A 94 -1.68 -5.67 -1.81
C VAL A 94 -1.07 -5.90 -3.18
N LEU A 95 -1.88 -6.26 -4.18
CA LEU A 95 -1.40 -6.48 -5.55
C LEU A 95 -0.79 -5.21 -6.14
N ALA A 96 -1.39 -4.03 -5.91
CA ALA A 96 -0.83 -2.76 -6.36
C ALA A 96 0.56 -2.47 -5.74
N HIS A 97 0.74 -2.73 -4.44
CA HIS A 97 2.05 -2.59 -3.78
C HIS A 97 3.09 -3.57 -4.33
N LEU A 98 2.69 -4.81 -4.62
CA LEU A 98 3.56 -5.81 -5.22
C LEU A 98 3.95 -5.44 -6.66
N VAL A 99 3.00 -5.01 -7.48
CA VAL A 99 3.28 -4.56 -8.86
C VAL A 99 4.21 -3.35 -8.85
N ASN A 100 3.96 -2.36 -7.98
CA ASN A 100 4.88 -1.23 -7.77
C ASN A 100 6.30 -1.71 -7.43
N PHE A 101 6.45 -2.71 -6.55
CA PHE A 101 7.75 -3.28 -6.22
C PHE A 101 8.40 -4.03 -7.39
N LEU A 102 7.63 -4.77 -8.20
CA LEU A 102 8.13 -5.48 -9.37
C LEU A 102 8.58 -4.53 -10.48
N CYS A 103 7.87 -3.40 -10.64
CA CYS A 103 8.21 -2.33 -11.57
C CYS A 103 9.44 -1.51 -11.14
N GLU A 104 9.90 -1.64 -9.89
CA GLU A 104 11.11 -0.97 -9.41
C GLU A 104 12.34 -1.50 -10.16
N ARG A 105 12.91 -0.63 -10.99
CA ARG A 105 14.03 -0.96 -11.88
C ARG A 105 15.40 -0.77 -11.25
N ASN A 106 15.50 -0.03 -10.15
CA ASN A 106 16.80 0.28 -9.54
C ASN A 106 17.29 -0.85 -8.63
N LYS A 107 17.47 -2.03 -9.23
CA LYS A 107 18.13 -3.17 -8.59
C LYS A 107 19.64 -2.95 -8.42
N SER A 108 20.22 -1.99 -9.15
CA SER A 108 21.65 -1.65 -9.08
C SER A 108 22.01 -0.96 -7.76
N ASN A 109 21.11 -0.17 -7.17
CA ASN A 109 21.28 0.31 -5.80
C ASN A 109 20.75 -0.73 -4.80
N ILE A 110 21.63 -1.65 -4.39
CA ILE A 110 21.31 -2.76 -3.48
C ILE A 110 20.68 -2.27 -2.18
N ARG A 111 21.20 -1.20 -1.58
CA ARG A 111 20.72 -0.68 -0.30
C ARG A 111 19.30 -0.12 -0.40
N TYR A 112 19.01 0.63 -1.46
CA TYR A 112 17.67 1.13 -1.74
C TYR A 112 16.69 -0.02 -2.04
N TYR A 113 17.12 -1.00 -2.84
CA TYR A 113 16.30 -2.17 -3.15
C TYR A 113 15.95 -2.99 -1.90
N GLN A 114 16.92 -3.22 -1.00
CA GLN A 114 16.68 -3.89 0.29
C GLN A 114 15.71 -3.11 1.17
N LEU A 115 15.87 -1.79 1.25
CA LEU A 115 14.92 -0.92 1.95
C LEU A 115 13.51 -1.08 1.37
N ARG A 116 13.36 -0.99 0.04
CA ARG A 116 12.05 -1.13 -0.60
C ARG A 116 11.45 -2.51 -0.37
N LYS A 117 12.25 -3.58 -0.42
CA LYS A 117 11.81 -4.94 -0.10
C LYS A 117 11.28 -5.03 1.34
N ALA A 118 12.02 -4.50 2.32
CA ALA A 118 11.60 -4.51 3.72
C ALA A 118 10.29 -3.74 3.94
N LEU A 119 10.16 -2.57 3.32
CA LEU A 119 8.94 -1.75 3.39
C LEU A 119 7.75 -2.46 2.75
N THR A 120 7.91 -3.02 1.54
CA THR A 120 6.84 -3.77 0.87
C THR A 120 6.40 -4.98 1.70
N ILE A 121 7.35 -5.73 2.29
CA ILE A 121 7.02 -6.83 3.22
C ILE A 121 6.19 -6.31 4.39
N GLY A 122 6.62 -5.22 5.03
CA GLY A 122 5.86 -4.63 6.14
C GLY A 122 4.44 -4.22 5.76
N VAL A 123 4.26 -3.58 4.59
CA VAL A 123 2.94 -3.22 4.06
C VAL A 123 2.07 -4.45 3.82
N VAL A 124 2.61 -5.48 3.17
CA VAL A 124 1.88 -6.72 2.86
C VAL A 124 1.50 -7.45 4.15
N SER A 125 2.43 -7.58 5.10
CA SER A 125 2.15 -8.16 6.41
C SER A 125 1.06 -7.39 7.16
N GLY A 126 1.06 -6.06 7.10
CA GLY A 126 0.00 -5.22 7.67
C GLY A 126 -1.37 -5.51 7.05
N HIS A 127 -1.44 -5.68 5.72
CA HIS A 127 -2.71 -6.02 5.05
C HIS A 127 -3.18 -7.41 5.42
N CYS A 128 -2.29 -8.40 5.45
CA CYS A 128 -2.61 -9.76 5.87
C CYS A 128 -3.14 -9.78 7.30
N LEU A 129 -2.50 -9.04 8.22
CA LEU A 129 -2.95 -8.91 9.60
C LEU A 129 -4.33 -8.26 9.67
N LEU A 130 -4.54 -7.14 8.97
CA LEU A 130 -5.84 -6.48 8.97
C LEU A 130 -6.95 -7.38 8.42
N ILE A 131 -6.72 -8.05 7.29
CA ILE A 131 -7.70 -8.97 6.69
C ILE A 131 -8.01 -10.10 7.66
N LEU A 132 -6.99 -10.69 8.29
CA LEU A 132 -7.17 -11.75 9.28
C LEU A 132 -8.02 -11.27 10.47
N LEU A 133 -7.76 -10.05 10.97
CA LEU A 133 -8.53 -9.49 12.07
C LEU A 133 -9.96 -9.12 11.68
N ILE A 134 -10.20 -8.65 10.46
CA ILE A 134 -11.56 -8.40 9.96
C ILE A 134 -12.34 -9.73 9.87
N VAL A 135 -11.75 -10.76 9.26
CA VAL A 135 -12.39 -12.07 9.08
C VAL A 135 -12.63 -12.80 10.40
N TRP A 136 -11.78 -12.58 11.41
CA TRP A 136 -11.91 -13.22 12.72
C TRP A 136 -12.75 -12.43 13.71
N SER A 137 -13.07 -11.15 13.42
CA SER A 137 -13.76 -10.29 14.37
C SER A 137 -15.29 -10.37 14.18
N PRO A 138 -16.05 -10.70 15.25
CA PRO A 138 -17.51 -10.71 15.19
C PRO A 138 -18.12 -9.31 15.04
N ALA A 139 -17.30 -8.24 15.07
CA ALA A 139 -17.76 -6.87 14.84
C ALA A 139 -18.10 -6.57 13.37
N PHE A 140 -17.80 -7.50 12.45
CA PHE A 140 -18.05 -7.36 11.01
C PHE A 140 -18.96 -8.47 10.44
N ASP A 141 -19.53 -9.33 11.28
CA ASP A 141 -20.61 -10.28 10.95
C ASP A 141 -22.00 -9.63 11.14
#